data_AF-A0A1Q7ED87-F1
#
_entry.id   AF-A0A1Q7ED87-F1
#
_cell.length_a   1.000
_cell.length_b   1.000
_cell.length_c   1.000
_cell.angle_alpha   90.00
_cell.angle_beta   90.00
_cell.angle_gamma   90.00
#
_symmetry.space_group_name_H-M   'P 1'
#
loop_
_entity.id
_entity.type
_entity.pdbx_description
1 polymer ?
#
loop_
_entity_poly.entity_id
_entity_poly.type
_entity_poly.pdbx_seq_one_letter_code
_entity_poly.pdbx_strand_id
1 'polypeptide(L)'
;TGTHIDAPIHYWPTGKHLGEIPLSELYGSALVVDLRPITKPWSYYSLKDVLGCLPKGEEIRQGDIVILYTGWDRYNWTKPTRDDVTYFDRHPGPMPEVCDYLIDRKIKWFGGDLASMDHSLHVRVRYFRPDLVKEYEERTGKPIDESLPMKDFEHVHYHMAKANVPMLENLGGELSEVAGRRVTVGAFPWRWIGGEGCICRVAAFLDS
;
A
#
# COMPACT_ATOMS: atom_id res chain seq x y z
N THR A 1 5.87 7.22 -12.22
CA THR A 1 4.42 7.40 -12.35
C THR A 1 3.86 7.80 -11.00
N GLY A 2 2.81 8.62 -10.95
CA GLY A 2 2.19 9.08 -9.69
C GLY A 2 1.17 8.11 -9.14
N THR A 3 0.16 8.62 -8.41
CA THR A 3 -0.99 7.84 -7.94
C THR A 3 -1.55 6.95 -9.04
N HIS A 4 -1.54 5.64 -8.82
CA HIS A 4 -1.99 4.66 -9.81
C HIS A 4 -2.64 3.45 -9.14
N ILE A 5 -3.35 2.67 -9.95
CA ILE A 5 -3.90 1.37 -9.58
C ILE A 5 -3.11 0.27 -10.30
N ASP A 6 -2.81 -0.78 -9.56
CA ASP A 6 -2.37 -2.06 -10.09
C ASP A 6 -3.57 -3.01 -10.14
N ALA A 7 -3.94 -3.42 -11.34
CA ALA A 7 -4.96 -4.43 -11.52
C ALA A 7 -4.38 -5.81 -11.19
N PRO A 8 -5.18 -6.76 -10.67
CA PRO A 8 -4.71 -8.10 -10.35
C PRO A 8 -3.96 -8.83 -11.48
N ILE A 9 -4.32 -8.57 -12.75
CA ILE A 9 -3.59 -9.16 -13.90
C ILE A 9 -2.09 -8.79 -13.94
N HIS A 10 -1.68 -7.68 -13.30
CA HIS A 10 -0.30 -7.21 -13.24
C HIS A 10 0.67 -8.24 -12.63
N TYR A 11 0.20 -9.01 -11.65
CA TYR A 11 1.01 -10.04 -10.96
C TYR A 11 0.43 -11.46 -11.06
N TRP A 12 -0.83 -11.60 -11.48
CA TRP A 12 -1.49 -12.89 -11.57
C TRP A 12 -2.13 -13.09 -12.95
N PRO A 13 -1.69 -14.06 -13.78
CA PRO A 13 -2.14 -14.19 -15.17
C PRO A 13 -3.65 -14.34 -15.37
N THR A 14 -4.37 -14.82 -14.36
CA THR A 14 -5.85 -14.97 -14.38
C THR A 14 -6.56 -13.94 -13.50
N GLY A 15 -5.85 -12.91 -13.06
CA GLY A 15 -6.41 -11.81 -12.30
C GLY A 15 -7.27 -10.90 -13.18
N LYS A 16 -8.21 -10.18 -12.57
CA LYS A 16 -9.00 -9.15 -13.25
C LYS A 16 -8.07 -8.11 -13.90
N HIS A 17 -8.33 -7.77 -15.14
CA HIS A 17 -7.74 -6.59 -15.77
C HIS A 17 -8.62 -5.34 -15.53
N LEU A 18 -8.12 -4.13 -15.83
CA LEU A 18 -8.84 -2.87 -15.57
C LEU A 18 -10.28 -2.83 -16.13
N GLY A 19 -10.49 -3.38 -17.33
CA GLY A 19 -11.83 -3.50 -17.93
C GLY A 19 -12.86 -4.34 -17.15
N GLU A 20 -12.40 -5.27 -16.31
CA GLU A 20 -13.21 -6.21 -15.52
C GLU A 20 -13.49 -5.73 -14.10
N ILE A 21 -12.74 -4.75 -13.58
CA ILE A 21 -12.98 -4.20 -12.24
C ILE A 21 -14.24 -3.32 -12.28
N PRO A 22 -15.35 -3.71 -11.62
CA PRO A 22 -16.57 -2.92 -11.64
C PRO A 22 -16.41 -1.64 -10.79
N LEU A 23 -17.10 -0.57 -11.18
CA LEU A 23 -17.08 0.70 -10.43
C LEU A 23 -17.50 0.54 -8.96
N SER A 24 -18.37 -0.43 -8.65
CA SER A 24 -18.78 -0.76 -7.28
C SER A 24 -17.66 -1.30 -6.40
N GLU A 25 -16.60 -1.86 -6.98
CA GLU A 25 -15.36 -2.22 -6.27
C GLU A 25 -14.45 -1.00 -6.10
N LEU A 26 -14.53 0.00 -6.98
CA LEU A 26 -13.67 1.18 -6.91
C LEU A 26 -14.21 2.31 -6.02
N TYR A 27 -15.44 2.20 -5.53
CA TYR A 27 -16.11 3.22 -4.72
C TYR A 27 -16.78 2.62 -3.48
N GLY A 28 -16.66 3.27 -2.32
CA GLY A 28 -17.37 2.86 -1.10
C GLY A 28 -16.79 3.43 0.19
N SER A 29 -17.18 2.83 1.32
CA SER A 29 -16.62 3.17 2.64
C SER A 29 -15.16 2.76 2.70
N ALA A 30 -14.31 3.67 3.16
CA ALA A 30 -12.90 3.46 3.38
C ALA A 30 -12.53 3.74 4.83
N LEU A 31 -11.65 2.91 5.40
CA LEU A 31 -10.97 3.20 6.65
C LEU A 31 -9.53 3.65 6.34
N VAL A 32 -9.20 4.89 6.69
CA VAL A 32 -7.85 5.44 6.56
C VAL A 32 -7.12 5.22 7.87
N VAL A 33 -6.22 4.23 7.91
CA VAL A 33 -5.45 3.88 9.10
C VAL A 33 -4.20 4.75 9.16
N ASP A 34 -4.06 5.53 10.24
CA ASP A 34 -2.90 6.40 10.45
C ASP A 34 -1.73 5.62 11.06
N LEU A 35 -0.77 5.23 10.21
CA LEU A 35 0.44 4.50 10.58
C LEU A 35 1.64 5.42 10.83
N ARG A 36 1.51 6.75 10.63
CA ARG A 36 2.60 7.70 10.85
C ARG A 36 3.33 7.54 12.20
N PRO A 37 2.64 7.24 13.33
CA PRO A 37 3.32 7.05 14.61
C PRO A 37 4.27 5.85 14.69
N ILE A 38 4.11 4.85 13.81
CA ILE A 38 4.88 3.60 13.84
C ILE A 38 5.83 3.43 12.65
N THR A 39 5.73 4.30 11.64
CA THR A 39 6.52 4.21 10.41
C THR A 39 7.78 5.06 10.46
N LYS A 40 8.91 4.42 10.22
CA LYS A 40 10.25 4.98 10.02
C LYS A 40 10.91 4.29 8.81
N PRO A 41 12.10 4.71 8.34
CA PRO A 41 12.78 4.02 7.26
C PRO A 41 12.86 2.51 7.51
N TRP A 42 12.38 1.73 6.55
CA TRP A 42 12.27 0.27 6.60
C TRP A 42 11.48 -0.31 7.79
N SER A 43 10.48 0.42 8.32
CA SER A 43 9.52 -0.21 9.23
C SER A 43 8.81 -1.36 8.53
N TYR A 44 8.79 -2.52 9.17
CA TYR A 44 8.05 -3.69 8.75
C TYR A 44 6.92 -3.93 9.76
N TYR A 45 5.71 -3.48 9.43
CA TYR A 45 4.62 -3.38 10.40
C TYR A 45 3.73 -4.63 10.38
N SER A 46 3.49 -5.19 11.56
CA SER A 46 2.69 -6.39 11.75
C SER A 46 1.18 -6.10 11.71
N LEU A 47 0.36 -7.15 11.62
CA LEU A 47 -1.08 -7.01 11.80
C LEU A 47 -1.44 -6.39 13.15
N LYS A 48 -0.71 -6.75 14.21
CA LYS A 48 -0.94 -6.17 15.55
C LYS A 48 -0.71 -4.66 15.55
N ASP A 49 0.33 -4.19 14.85
CA ASP A 49 0.64 -2.76 14.77
C ASP A 49 -0.46 -2.00 14.01
N VAL A 50 -0.91 -2.53 12.87
CA VAL A 50 -2.01 -1.95 12.07
C VAL A 50 -3.31 -1.90 12.89
N LEU A 51 -3.68 -3.00 13.54
CA LEU A 51 -4.89 -3.07 14.37
C LEU A 51 -4.79 -2.16 15.60
N GLY A 52 -3.58 -1.96 16.14
CA GLY A 52 -3.32 -1.02 17.24
C GLY A 52 -3.45 0.46 16.84
N CYS A 53 -3.35 0.77 15.55
CA CYS A 53 -3.53 2.12 15.01
C CYS A 53 -4.97 2.43 14.57
N LEU A 54 -5.91 1.48 14.70
CA LEU A 54 -7.30 1.74 14.35
C LEU A 54 -7.92 2.80 15.28
N PRO A 55 -8.75 3.71 14.76
CA PRO A 55 -9.52 4.63 15.59
C PRO A 55 -10.38 3.86 16.60
N LYS A 56 -10.58 4.44 17.79
CA LYS A 56 -11.35 3.79 18.85
C LYS A 56 -12.77 3.45 18.35
N GLY A 57 -13.12 2.16 18.41
CA GLY A 57 -14.44 1.65 18.01
C GLY A 57 -14.58 1.38 16.51
N GLU A 58 -13.54 1.61 15.72
CA GLU A 58 -13.49 1.18 14.32
C GLU A 58 -12.90 -0.21 14.18
N GLU A 59 -13.30 -0.88 13.10
CA GLU A 59 -12.73 -2.14 12.63
C GLU A 59 -12.68 -2.11 11.10
N ILE A 60 -11.81 -2.92 10.51
CA ILE A 60 -11.83 -3.15 9.06
C ILE A 60 -12.97 -4.13 8.76
N ARG A 61 -14.00 -3.65 8.07
CA ARG A 61 -15.23 -4.39 7.79
C ARG A 61 -15.16 -5.08 6.44
N GLN A 62 -16.06 -6.04 6.23
CA GLN A 62 -16.16 -6.70 4.94
C GLN A 62 -16.57 -5.72 3.84
N GLY A 63 -15.83 -5.70 2.73
CA GLY A 63 -16.08 -4.81 1.61
C GLY A 63 -15.63 -3.36 1.83
N ASP A 64 -14.87 -3.09 2.89
CA ASP A 64 -14.21 -1.79 3.06
C ASP A 64 -13.12 -1.59 2.01
N ILE A 65 -12.85 -0.32 1.72
CA ILE A 65 -11.58 0.14 1.17
C ILE A 65 -10.63 0.37 2.35
N VAL A 66 -9.36 0.01 2.23
CA VAL A 66 -8.38 0.24 3.30
C VAL A 66 -7.24 1.10 2.80
N ILE A 67 -6.98 2.22 3.45
CA ILE A 67 -5.84 3.09 3.12
C ILE A 67 -4.87 3.06 4.30
N LEU A 68 -3.65 2.59 4.07
CA LEU A 68 -2.58 2.55 5.05
C LEU A 68 -1.73 3.81 4.88
N TYR A 69 -2.00 4.83 5.71
CA TYR A 69 -1.33 6.12 5.59
C TYR A 69 -0.09 6.19 6.48
N THR A 70 1.09 6.22 5.86
CA THR A 70 2.40 6.15 6.54
C THR A 70 3.06 7.53 6.69
N GLY A 71 2.53 8.55 6.02
CA GLY A 71 3.13 9.89 5.91
C GLY A 71 4.41 9.91 5.09
N TRP A 72 4.67 8.88 4.29
CA TRP A 72 5.79 8.80 3.36
C TRP A 72 5.61 9.73 2.15
N ASP A 73 4.37 10.16 1.86
CA ASP A 73 4.08 11.18 0.84
C ASP A 73 4.95 12.45 1.01
N ARG A 74 5.36 12.77 2.24
CA ARG A 74 6.28 13.87 2.53
C ARG A 74 7.59 13.82 1.74
N TYR A 75 8.05 12.63 1.34
CA TYR A 75 9.31 12.47 0.60
C TYR A 75 9.13 12.44 -0.92
N ASN A 76 7.90 12.43 -1.42
CA ASN A 76 7.65 12.33 -2.85
C ASN A 76 7.84 13.67 -3.58
N TRP A 77 7.78 13.63 -4.92
CA TRP A 77 8.02 14.77 -5.80
C TRP A 77 6.99 15.91 -5.69
N THR A 78 5.90 15.73 -4.95
CA THR A 78 4.85 16.75 -4.76
C THR A 78 5.13 17.67 -3.58
N LYS A 79 6.13 17.37 -2.75
CA LYS A 79 6.41 18.08 -1.51
C LYS A 79 7.80 18.74 -1.55
N PRO A 80 8.00 19.89 -0.87
CA PRO A 80 9.33 20.53 -0.76
C PRO A 80 10.37 19.66 -0.05
N THR A 81 9.93 18.71 0.78
CA THR A 81 10.75 17.74 1.53
C THR A 81 11.14 16.51 0.71
N ARG A 82 11.09 16.61 -0.63
CA ARG A 82 11.42 15.54 -1.56
C ARG A 82 12.77 14.91 -1.25
N ASP A 83 12.79 13.59 -1.15
CA ASP A 83 13.99 12.76 -1.08
C ASP A 83 13.67 11.44 -1.78
N ASP A 84 14.16 11.29 -3.02
CA ASP A 84 13.81 10.17 -3.87
C ASP A 84 14.34 8.84 -3.31
N VAL A 85 15.54 8.82 -2.74
CA VAL A 85 16.10 7.58 -2.15
C VAL A 85 15.26 7.16 -0.94
N THR A 86 14.88 8.13 -0.11
CA THR A 86 13.99 7.83 1.01
C THR A 86 12.61 7.37 0.51
N TYR A 87 12.02 8.07 -0.46
CA TYR A 87 10.71 7.75 -0.99
C TYR A 87 10.63 6.35 -1.65
N PHE A 88 11.56 6.05 -2.56
CA PHE A 88 11.54 4.81 -3.34
C PHE A 88 12.23 3.64 -2.65
N ASP A 89 13.32 3.88 -1.92
CA ASP A 89 14.18 2.77 -1.49
C ASP A 89 14.18 2.54 0.04
N ARG A 90 13.61 3.46 0.81
CA ARG A 90 13.54 3.36 2.28
C ARG A 90 12.13 3.30 2.85
N HIS A 91 11.12 3.20 1.99
CA HIS A 91 9.74 3.17 2.45
C HIS A 91 9.43 1.92 3.29
N PRO A 92 8.53 2.05 4.28
CA PRO A 92 8.07 0.93 5.08
C PRO A 92 7.22 -0.04 4.25
N GLY A 93 6.80 -1.15 4.84
CA GLY A 93 5.84 -2.06 4.23
C GLY A 93 5.18 -3.01 5.23
N PRO A 94 4.05 -3.64 4.85
CA PRO A 94 3.32 -4.56 5.70
C PRO A 94 3.99 -5.93 5.76
N MET A 95 3.89 -6.59 6.91
CA MET A 95 4.15 -8.03 7.02
C MET A 95 3.05 -8.84 6.30
N PRO A 96 3.33 -10.08 5.83
CA PRO A 96 2.38 -10.94 5.12
C PRO A 96 1.03 -11.07 5.80
N GLU A 97 0.98 -11.17 7.13
CA GLU A 97 -0.28 -11.34 7.85
C GLU A 97 -1.25 -10.15 7.70
N VAL A 98 -0.75 -8.96 7.35
CA VAL A 98 -1.61 -7.80 7.05
C VAL A 98 -2.35 -8.05 5.74
N CYS A 99 -1.64 -8.51 4.71
CA CYS A 99 -2.20 -8.86 3.40
C CYS A 99 -3.26 -9.97 3.55
N ASP A 100 -2.90 -11.07 4.23
CA ASP A 100 -3.80 -12.20 4.45
C ASP A 100 -5.07 -11.77 5.20
N TYR A 101 -4.93 -10.95 6.25
CA TYR A 101 -6.08 -10.41 6.98
C TYR A 101 -7.01 -9.56 6.11
N LEU A 102 -6.45 -8.70 5.26
CA LEU A 102 -7.24 -7.87 4.35
C LEU A 102 -7.99 -8.70 3.31
N ILE A 103 -7.35 -9.73 2.75
CA ILE A 103 -7.97 -10.69 1.83
C ILE A 103 -9.15 -11.42 2.51
N ASP A 104 -8.94 -11.92 3.73
CA ASP A 104 -9.97 -12.61 4.51
C ASP A 104 -11.17 -11.70 4.83
N ARG A 105 -10.92 -10.41 5.03
CA ARG A 105 -11.96 -9.38 5.16
C ARG A 105 -12.65 -9.06 3.84
N LYS A 106 -12.21 -9.59 2.69
CA LYS A 106 -12.81 -9.32 1.37
C LYS A 106 -12.96 -7.81 1.14
N ILE A 107 -11.90 -7.06 1.45
CA ILE A 107 -11.83 -5.64 1.13
C ILE A 107 -11.95 -5.46 -0.38
N LYS A 108 -12.34 -4.27 -0.81
CA LYS A 108 -12.46 -3.95 -2.23
C LYS A 108 -11.12 -3.73 -2.90
N TRP A 109 -10.27 -2.92 -2.26
CA TRP A 109 -8.90 -2.63 -2.61
C TRP A 109 -8.22 -1.99 -1.41
N PHE A 110 -6.90 -2.00 -1.41
CA PHE A 110 -6.12 -1.22 -0.44
C PHE A 110 -5.04 -0.41 -1.14
N GLY A 111 -4.56 0.62 -0.45
CA GLY A 111 -3.52 1.47 -0.97
C GLY A 111 -2.81 2.26 0.10
N GLY A 112 -1.79 2.99 -0.32
CA GLY A 112 -0.93 3.73 0.59
C GLY A 112 -0.14 4.81 -0.14
N ASP A 113 0.49 5.65 0.66
CA ASP A 113 1.32 6.76 0.19
C ASP A 113 2.77 6.36 -0.11
N LEU A 114 2.94 5.13 -0.60
CA LEU A 114 4.22 4.49 -0.84
C LEU A 114 4.49 4.31 -2.32
N ALA A 115 5.76 4.24 -2.70
CA ALA A 115 6.16 3.92 -4.06
C ALA A 115 5.80 2.49 -4.48
N SER A 116 5.69 1.60 -3.49
CA SER A 116 5.19 0.23 -3.63
C SER A 116 4.42 -0.18 -2.36
N MET A 117 3.41 -1.05 -2.49
CA MET A 117 2.71 -1.61 -1.32
C MET A 117 3.51 -2.68 -0.56
N ASP A 118 4.50 -3.33 -1.18
CA ASP A 118 5.45 -4.19 -0.49
C ASP A 118 6.46 -3.36 0.33
N HIS A 119 7.23 -4.00 1.21
CA HIS A 119 8.37 -3.34 1.83
C HIS A 119 9.43 -3.04 0.76
N SER A 120 10.08 -1.86 0.79
CA SER A 120 11.06 -1.46 -0.23
C SER A 120 12.17 -2.51 -0.45
N LEU A 121 12.65 -3.19 0.60
CA LEU A 121 13.63 -4.28 0.48
C LEU A 121 13.03 -5.69 0.25
N HIS A 122 11.72 -5.82 0.09
CA HIS A 122 11.05 -7.04 -0.39
C HIS A 122 10.65 -6.95 -1.86
N VAL A 123 11.15 -5.94 -2.58
CA VAL A 123 11.05 -5.81 -4.03
C VAL A 123 12.44 -5.70 -4.66
N ARG A 124 12.50 -5.41 -5.97
CA ARG A 124 13.75 -5.37 -6.75
C ARG A 124 14.82 -4.41 -6.23
N VAL A 125 14.46 -3.41 -5.42
CA VAL A 125 15.43 -2.53 -4.74
C VAL A 125 16.46 -3.35 -3.96
N ARG A 126 16.08 -4.47 -3.32
CA ARG A 126 17.04 -5.35 -2.61
C ARG A 126 18.19 -5.83 -3.49
N TYR A 127 17.94 -6.04 -4.78
CA TYR A 127 18.97 -6.44 -5.74
C TYR A 127 19.71 -5.26 -6.36
N PHE A 128 19.00 -4.17 -6.63
CA PHE A 128 19.58 -2.99 -7.29
C PHE A 128 20.36 -2.08 -6.35
N ARG A 129 20.09 -2.14 -5.04
CA ARG A 129 20.68 -1.29 -4.01
C ARG A 129 21.34 -2.11 -2.89
N PRO A 130 22.40 -2.89 -3.20
CA PRO A 130 23.12 -3.65 -2.18
C PRO A 130 23.78 -2.75 -1.12
N ASP A 131 24.01 -1.46 -1.43
CA ASP A 131 24.43 -0.45 -0.45
C ASP A 131 23.37 -0.21 0.62
N LEU A 132 22.08 -0.18 0.25
CA LEU A 132 20.98 -0.01 1.20
C LEU A 132 20.68 -1.28 2.00
N VAL A 133 20.94 -2.46 1.43
CA VAL A 133 20.90 -3.72 2.20
C VAL A 133 21.93 -3.68 3.33
N LYS A 134 23.17 -3.25 3.05
CA LYS A 134 24.19 -3.09 4.09
C LYS A 134 23.79 -2.05 5.14
N GLU A 135 23.26 -0.90 4.72
CA GLU A 135 22.76 0.13 5.65
C GLU A 135 21.64 -0.42 6.56
N TYR A 136 20.74 -1.25 6.01
CA TYR A 136 19.69 -1.91 6.77
C TYR A 136 20.25 -2.90 7.80
N GLU A 137 21.19 -3.75 7.40
CA GLU A 137 21.83 -4.73 8.29
C GLU A 137 22.64 -4.06 9.41
N GLU A 138 23.36 -2.98 9.10
CA GLU A 138 24.07 -2.15 10.07
C GLU A 138 23.11 -1.52 11.10
N ARG A 139 21.96 -1.02 10.64
CA ARG A 139 20.94 -0.41 11.51
C ARG A 139 20.19 -1.41 12.38
N THR A 140 19.94 -2.61 11.87
CA THR A 140 19.18 -3.65 12.57
C THR A 140 20.08 -4.57 13.42
N GLY A 141 21.39 -4.60 13.12
CA GLY A 141 22.35 -5.48 13.75
C GLY A 141 22.16 -6.96 13.37
N LYS A 142 21.43 -7.23 12.28
CA LYS A 142 21.05 -8.58 11.84
C LYS A 142 21.18 -8.70 10.33
N PRO A 143 21.48 -9.91 9.81
CA PRO A 143 21.32 -10.19 8.39
C PRO A 143 19.90 -9.90 7.92
N ILE A 144 19.75 -9.36 6.72
CA ILE A 144 18.45 -8.96 6.17
C ILE A 144 17.46 -10.12 6.13
N ASP A 145 17.93 -11.34 5.89
CA ASP A 145 17.06 -12.52 5.79
C ASP A 145 16.44 -12.96 7.11
N GLU A 146 16.90 -12.46 8.26
CA GLU A 146 16.26 -12.75 9.54
C GLU A 146 14.95 -11.99 9.74
N SER A 147 14.87 -10.76 9.23
CA SER A 147 13.72 -9.86 9.37
C SER A 147 12.89 -9.73 8.09
N LEU A 148 13.53 -9.86 6.93
CA LEU A 148 12.94 -9.76 5.60
C LEU A 148 13.34 -10.99 4.78
N PRO A 149 12.84 -12.19 5.13
CA PRO A 149 13.24 -13.42 4.46
C PRO A 149 12.77 -13.45 3.01
N MET A 150 13.56 -14.08 2.14
CA MET A 150 13.26 -14.19 0.69
C MET A 150 11.95 -14.90 0.35
N LYS A 151 11.40 -15.72 1.25
CA LYS A 151 10.10 -16.37 1.04
C LYS A 151 8.92 -15.38 0.95
N ASP A 152 9.10 -14.18 1.50
CA ASP A 152 8.08 -13.13 1.56
C ASP A 152 8.36 -12.00 0.53
N PHE A 153 9.29 -12.24 -0.42
CA PHE A 153 9.61 -11.31 -1.49
C PHE A 153 8.41 -11.09 -2.43
N GLU A 154 8.00 -9.84 -2.66
CA GLU A 154 6.81 -9.43 -3.42
C GLU A 154 5.51 -10.11 -2.92
N HIS A 155 5.47 -10.53 -1.65
CA HIS A 155 4.34 -11.27 -1.09
C HIS A 155 3.02 -10.52 -1.27
N VAL A 156 3.03 -9.21 -0.99
CA VAL A 156 1.81 -8.40 -1.01
C VAL A 156 1.27 -8.33 -2.43
N HIS A 157 2.10 -7.98 -3.41
CA HIS A 157 1.67 -7.95 -4.81
C HIS A 157 1.11 -9.30 -5.30
N TYR A 158 1.84 -10.41 -5.08
CA TYR A 158 1.40 -11.73 -5.57
C TYR A 158 0.09 -12.20 -4.91
N HIS A 159 -0.04 -12.06 -3.59
CA HIS A 159 -1.18 -12.61 -2.87
C HIS A 159 -2.45 -11.77 -3.09
N MET A 160 -2.33 -10.44 -3.12
CA MET A 160 -3.45 -9.56 -3.42
C MET A 160 -3.95 -9.74 -4.85
N ALA A 161 -3.02 -9.85 -5.82
CA ALA A 161 -3.37 -10.14 -7.21
C ALA A 161 -4.06 -11.50 -7.37
N LYS A 162 -3.52 -12.56 -6.73
CA LYS A 162 -4.13 -13.89 -6.74
C LYS A 162 -5.54 -13.90 -6.14
N ALA A 163 -5.77 -13.07 -5.11
CA ALA A 163 -7.08 -12.89 -4.49
C ALA A 163 -8.02 -11.95 -5.26
N ASN A 164 -7.60 -11.42 -6.42
CA ASN A 164 -8.34 -10.43 -7.20
C ASN A 164 -8.62 -9.11 -6.45
N VAL A 165 -7.71 -8.69 -5.56
CA VAL A 165 -7.80 -7.42 -4.84
C VAL A 165 -6.83 -6.41 -5.48
N PRO A 166 -7.33 -5.33 -6.11
CA PRO A 166 -6.48 -4.27 -6.65
C PRO A 166 -5.70 -3.52 -5.57
N MET A 167 -4.57 -2.94 -5.97
CA MET A 167 -3.69 -2.12 -5.14
C MET A 167 -3.62 -0.70 -5.68
N LEU A 168 -3.52 0.29 -4.79
CA LEU A 168 -3.24 1.67 -5.19
C LEU A 168 -2.00 2.21 -4.51
N GLU A 169 -1.04 2.62 -5.32
CA GLU A 169 0.25 3.12 -4.88
C GLU A 169 0.36 4.62 -5.12
N ASN A 170 1.34 5.24 -4.46
CA ASN A 170 1.64 6.65 -4.56
C ASN A 170 0.42 7.55 -4.25
N LEU A 171 -0.42 7.15 -3.30
CA LEU A 171 -1.48 8.02 -2.79
C LEU A 171 -0.85 9.28 -2.15
N GLY A 172 -1.55 10.41 -2.24
CA GLY A 172 -1.05 11.69 -1.74
C GLY A 172 -2.16 12.72 -1.70
N GLY A 173 -1.80 13.99 -1.83
CA GLY A 173 -2.75 15.11 -1.68
C GLY A 173 -3.04 15.38 -0.21
N GLU A 174 -4.32 15.29 0.16
CA GLU A 174 -4.86 15.66 1.47
C GLU A 174 -5.08 14.45 2.42
N LEU A 175 -4.31 13.35 2.25
CA LEU A 175 -4.44 12.14 3.09
C LEU A 175 -4.41 12.45 4.59
N SER A 176 -3.60 13.42 5.01
CA SER A 176 -3.52 13.85 6.41
C SER A 176 -4.84 14.39 6.98
N GLU A 177 -5.74 14.92 6.15
CA GLU A 177 -7.03 15.48 6.56
C GLU A 177 -8.07 14.38 6.87
N VAL A 178 -7.85 13.18 6.33
CA VAL A 178 -8.71 12.01 6.49
C VAL A 178 -8.07 10.88 7.31
N ALA A 179 -6.83 11.07 7.76
CA ALA A 179 -6.12 10.11 8.59
C ALA A 179 -6.90 9.75 9.87
N GLY A 180 -7.01 8.46 10.17
CA GLY A 180 -7.73 7.97 11.34
C GLY A 180 -9.26 8.13 11.24
N ARG A 181 -9.81 8.25 10.03
CA ARG A 181 -11.25 8.43 9.82
C ARG A 181 -11.79 7.38 8.86
N ARG A 182 -13.06 7.05 9.06
CA ARG A 182 -13.88 6.41 8.05
C ARG A 182 -14.47 7.48 7.14
N VAL A 183 -14.29 7.33 5.83
CA VAL A 183 -14.76 8.28 4.81
C VAL A 183 -15.29 7.51 3.60
N THR A 184 -16.01 8.18 2.70
CA THR A 184 -16.35 7.59 1.40
C THR A 184 -15.22 7.89 0.41
N VAL A 185 -14.73 6.88 -0.31
CA VAL A 185 -13.64 7.04 -1.28
C VAL A 185 -14.02 6.44 -2.62
N GLY A 186 -13.58 7.10 -3.70
CA GLY A 186 -13.61 6.58 -5.06
C GLY A 186 -12.22 6.61 -5.71
N ALA A 187 -11.91 5.54 -6.45
CA ALA A 187 -10.77 5.43 -7.35
C ALA A 187 -11.25 5.44 -8.81
N PHE A 188 -10.70 6.33 -9.63
CA PHE A 188 -11.14 6.54 -11.01
C PHE A 188 -9.98 6.36 -12.01
N PRO A 189 -9.58 5.12 -12.30
CA PRO A 189 -8.63 4.81 -13.37
C PRO A 189 -9.31 4.84 -14.74
N TRP A 190 -8.55 4.85 -15.83
CA TRP A 190 -9.14 4.55 -17.13
C TRP A 190 -9.55 3.08 -17.21
N ARG A 191 -10.59 2.80 -17.99
CA ARG A 191 -11.14 1.44 -18.16
C ARG A 191 -10.87 0.95 -19.57
N TRP A 192 -10.04 -0.09 -19.70
CA TRP A 192 -9.82 -0.77 -20.98
C TRP A 192 -9.51 -2.27 -20.78
N ILE A 193 -9.80 -3.05 -21.82
CA ILE A 193 -9.62 -4.50 -21.81
C ILE A 193 -8.12 -4.84 -21.79
N GLY A 194 -7.72 -5.78 -20.93
CA GLY A 194 -6.32 -6.21 -20.80
C GLY A 194 -5.37 -5.22 -20.11
N GLY A 195 -5.89 -4.14 -19.51
CA GLY A 195 -5.04 -3.19 -18.77
C GLY A 195 -4.51 -3.75 -17.45
N GLU A 196 -3.20 -3.67 -17.25
CA GLU A 196 -2.52 -4.14 -16.03
C GLU A 196 -2.39 -3.06 -14.95
N GLY A 197 -2.33 -1.79 -15.32
CA GLY A 197 -2.25 -0.67 -14.39
C GLY A 197 -2.52 0.66 -15.06
N CYS A 198 -2.94 1.67 -14.27
CA CYS A 198 -3.29 2.99 -14.77
C CYS A 198 -3.08 4.08 -13.73
N ILE A 199 -2.67 5.28 -14.15
CA ILE A 199 -2.82 6.48 -13.32
C ILE A 199 -4.27 6.59 -12.86
N CYS A 200 -4.47 6.91 -11.58
CA CYS A 200 -5.79 6.89 -10.96
C CYS A 200 -6.03 8.19 -10.19
N ARG A 201 -7.18 8.84 -10.44
CA ARG A 201 -7.66 9.90 -9.55
C ARG A 201 -8.34 9.23 -8.36
N VAL A 202 -7.81 9.42 -7.16
CA VAL A 202 -8.46 9.00 -5.92
C VAL A 202 -9.06 10.22 -5.25
N ALA A 203 -10.29 10.12 -4.77
CA ALA A 203 -10.98 11.21 -4.09
C ALA A 203 -11.70 10.69 -2.84
N ALA A 204 -11.51 11.39 -1.72
CA ALA A 204 -12.33 11.23 -0.52
C ALA A 204 -13.50 12.22 -0.58
N PHE A 205 -14.70 11.75 -0.26
CA PHE A 205 -15.91 12.53 -0.14
C PHE A 205 -16.20 12.67 1.36
N LEU A 206 -16.11 13.90 1.84
CA LEU A 206 -16.37 14.24 3.24
C LEU A 206 -17.85 14.63 3.34
N ASP A 207 -18.58 13.98 4.24
CA ASP A 207 -19.93 14.42 4.57
C ASP A 207 -19.87 15.86 5.08
N SER A 208 -20.67 16.74 4.46
CA SER A 208 -20.78 18.16 4.75
C SER A 208 -21.51 18.45 6.05
#